data_AF-A0A1G4G587-F1
#
_entry.id   AF-A0A1G4G587-F1
#
_cell.length_a   1.000
_cell.length_b   1.000
_cell.length_c   1.000
_cell.angle_alpha   90.00
_cell.angle_beta   90.00
_cell.angle_gamma   90.00
#
_symmetry.space_group_name_H-M   'P 1'
#
loop_
_entity.id
_entity.type
_entity.pdbx_description
1 polymer ?
#
loop_
_entity_poly.entity_id
_entity_poly.type
_entity_poly.pdbx_seq_one_letter_code
_entity_poly.pdbx_strand_id
1 'polypeptide(L)'
;MNQAPHQLDILLWFMGEIDEVYGLWRNLNHPYIEVEDTALAIIKFRNGGIGSIIVSNSQKPGIYGKVQIHGENGASVGVQTDGGAMFIAGMKGIVEPPLNDIWTIPGEEELVREWNAEDARHFSRIDPTVYYMERQIEDFLLALEENRDPLVTGEDGRRTVELFTAIYRSNRDNLPIKFPLGHEKGNEMDGRRKP
;
A
#
# COMPACT_ATOMS: atom_id res chain seq x y z
N MET A 1 -0.42 -5.27 -10.06
CA MET A 1 -0.02 -5.85 -8.76
C MET A 1 1.30 -5.38 -8.27
N ASN A 2 2.36 -5.55 -9.05
CA ASN A 2 3.71 -5.15 -8.62
C ASN A 2 3.92 -3.64 -8.41
N GLN A 3 2.90 -2.80 -8.61
CA GLN A 3 3.01 -1.34 -8.63
C GLN A 3 2.38 -0.65 -7.42
N ALA A 4 1.57 -1.35 -6.62
CA ALA A 4 0.95 -0.78 -5.42
C ALA A 4 1.13 -1.58 -4.11
N PRO A 5 2.07 -2.55 -3.97
CA PRO A 5 2.14 -3.35 -2.75
C PRO A 5 2.44 -2.48 -1.52
N HIS A 6 3.26 -1.43 -1.67
CA HIS A 6 3.61 -0.53 -0.57
C HIS A 6 2.39 0.27 -0.05
N GLN A 7 1.56 0.80 -0.94
CA GLN A 7 0.36 1.56 -0.53
C GLN A 7 -0.70 0.65 0.08
N LEU A 8 -0.83 -0.58 -0.44
CA LEU A 8 -1.72 -1.59 0.15
C LEU A 8 -1.27 -1.98 1.55
N ASP A 9 0.04 -2.17 1.74
CA ASP A 9 0.63 -2.50 3.03
C ASP A 9 0.42 -1.38 4.06
N ILE A 10 0.71 -0.13 3.68
CA ILE A 10 0.46 1.06 4.52
C ILE A 10 -1.03 1.20 4.89
N LEU A 11 -1.94 0.96 3.94
CA LEU A 11 -3.37 0.95 4.23
C LEU A 11 -3.74 -0.10 5.28
N LEU A 12 -3.19 -1.31 5.17
CA LEU A 12 -3.42 -2.39 6.14
C LEU A 12 -2.76 -2.13 7.49
N TRP A 13 -1.64 -1.41 7.51
CA TRP A 13 -0.98 -0.96 8.73
C TRP A 13 -1.85 0.05 9.49
N PHE A 14 -2.44 1.02 8.79
CA PHE A 14 -3.35 1.99 9.40
C PHE A 14 -4.71 1.41 9.80
N MET A 15 -5.33 0.61 8.92
CA MET A 15 -6.72 0.20 9.08
C MET A 15 -6.89 -1.18 9.73
N GLY A 16 -5.84 -1.99 9.79
CA GLY A 16 -5.88 -3.32 10.40
C GLY A 16 -6.49 -4.40 9.51
N GLU A 17 -7.23 -5.33 10.12
CA GLU A 17 -7.71 -6.54 9.46
C GLU A 17 -8.91 -6.29 8.54
N ILE A 18 -8.92 -6.97 7.39
CA ILE A 18 -10.02 -6.97 6.42
C ILE A 18 -11.08 -8.01 6.82
N ASP A 19 -12.36 -7.67 6.63
CA ASP A 19 -13.48 -8.61 6.67
C ASP A 19 -13.85 -9.11 5.27
N GLU A 20 -13.97 -8.19 4.31
CA GLU A 20 -14.46 -8.48 2.96
C GLU A 20 -13.90 -7.50 1.94
N VAL A 21 -13.69 -7.95 0.70
CA VAL A 21 -13.39 -7.09 -0.44
C VAL A 21 -14.25 -7.44 -1.64
N TYR A 22 -14.72 -6.42 -2.36
CA TYR A 22 -15.21 -6.57 -3.73
C TYR A 22 -14.29 -5.79 -4.66
N GLY A 23 -13.82 -6.42 -5.74
CA GLY A 23 -12.81 -5.85 -6.61
C GLY A 23 -13.04 -6.17 -8.08
N LEU A 24 -12.65 -5.23 -8.93
CA LEU A 24 -12.65 -5.35 -10.38
C LEU A 24 -11.29 -4.91 -10.92
N TRP A 25 -10.82 -5.56 -11.97
CA TRP A 25 -9.62 -5.12 -12.69
C TRP A 25 -9.80 -5.30 -14.18
N ARG A 26 -9.15 -4.45 -14.97
CA ARG A 26 -9.09 -4.56 -16.43
C ARG A 26 -7.68 -4.19 -16.92
N ASN A 27 -7.35 -4.66 -18.11
CA ASN A 27 -6.30 -4.08 -18.93
C ASN A 27 -6.97 -3.14 -19.93
N LEU A 28 -6.81 -1.83 -19.73
CA LEU A 28 -7.50 -0.79 -20.48
C LEU A 28 -6.62 -0.14 -21.56
N ASN A 29 -5.31 -0.12 -21.37
CA ASN A 29 -4.38 0.69 -22.16
C ASN A 29 -3.07 -0.03 -22.51
N HIS A 30 -2.83 -1.25 -22.00
CA HIS A 30 -1.58 -1.99 -22.20
C HIS A 30 -1.82 -3.37 -22.81
N PRO A 31 -2.32 -3.48 -24.07
CA PRO A 31 -2.73 -4.76 -24.66
C PRO A 31 -1.58 -5.77 -24.87
N TYR A 32 -0.34 -5.37 -24.60
CA TYR A 32 0.86 -6.18 -24.72
C TYR A 32 1.27 -6.90 -23.42
N ILE A 33 0.53 -6.71 -22.31
CA ILE A 33 0.69 -7.48 -21.06
C ILE A 33 -0.58 -8.28 -20.77
N GLU A 34 -0.43 -9.44 -20.13
CA GLU A 34 -1.56 -10.34 -19.80
C GLU A 34 -2.24 -9.99 -18.47
N VAL A 35 -1.66 -9.05 -17.73
CA VAL A 35 -2.12 -8.61 -16.41
C VAL A 35 -2.92 -7.31 -16.49
N GLU A 36 -3.54 -6.94 -15.38
CA GLU A 36 -4.23 -5.67 -15.20
C GLU A 36 -3.28 -4.47 -15.33
N ASP A 37 -3.84 -3.38 -15.83
CA ASP A 37 -3.25 -2.05 -15.70
C ASP A 37 -4.13 -1.11 -14.88
N THR A 38 -5.35 -1.53 -14.52
CA THR A 38 -6.31 -0.76 -13.73
C THR A 38 -7.09 -1.70 -12.84
N ALA A 39 -7.15 -1.40 -11.54
CA ALA A 39 -7.92 -2.13 -10.55
C ALA A 39 -8.64 -1.16 -9.58
N LEU A 40 -9.89 -1.49 -9.26
CA LEU A 40 -10.68 -0.82 -8.25
C LEU A 40 -11.19 -1.85 -7.24
N ALA A 41 -11.23 -1.50 -5.97
CA ALA A 41 -11.84 -2.33 -4.95
C ALA A 41 -12.49 -1.53 -3.83
N ILE A 42 -13.50 -2.12 -3.19
CA ILE A 42 -14.11 -1.63 -1.96
C ILE A 42 -13.84 -2.66 -0.87
N ILE A 43 -13.33 -2.20 0.26
CA ILE A 43 -12.95 -3.01 1.41
C ILE A 43 -13.87 -2.71 2.59
N LYS A 44 -14.26 -3.76 3.32
CA LYS A 44 -14.81 -3.68 4.67
C LYS A 44 -13.73 -4.15 5.65
N PHE A 45 -13.40 -3.33 6.63
CA PHE A 45 -12.47 -3.67 7.69
C PHE A 45 -13.21 -4.23 8.91
N ARG A 46 -12.56 -5.10 9.69
CA ARG A 46 -13.15 -5.70 10.90
C ARG A 46 -13.48 -4.67 11.99
N ASN A 47 -12.80 -3.53 11.99
CA ASN A 47 -13.09 -2.40 12.87
C ASN A 47 -14.32 -1.57 12.43
N GLY A 48 -15.03 -1.97 11.37
CA GLY A 48 -16.20 -1.27 10.83
C GLY A 48 -15.87 -0.17 9.80
N GLY A 49 -14.58 0.11 9.58
CA GLY A 49 -14.14 1.03 8.54
C GLY A 49 -14.44 0.53 7.13
N ILE A 50 -14.55 1.46 6.19
CA ILE A 50 -14.68 1.18 4.76
C ILE A 50 -13.52 1.81 4.00
N GLY A 51 -13.00 1.09 3.01
CA GLY A 51 -11.89 1.55 2.19
C GLY A 51 -12.22 1.48 0.70
N SER A 52 -11.58 2.34 -0.09
CA SER A 52 -11.59 2.26 -1.54
C SER A 52 -10.15 2.20 -2.06
N ILE A 53 -9.89 1.28 -2.98
CA ILE A 53 -8.64 1.19 -3.71
C ILE A 53 -8.92 1.61 -5.14
N ILE A 54 -8.08 2.49 -5.67
CA ILE A 54 -8.03 2.85 -7.08
C ILE A 54 -6.56 2.83 -7.49
N VAL A 55 -6.18 1.88 -8.34
CA VAL A 55 -4.81 1.74 -8.84
C VAL A 55 -4.88 1.69 -10.35
N SER A 56 -4.10 2.53 -11.04
CA SER A 56 -4.07 2.54 -12.51
C SER A 56 -2.75 3.04 -13.05
N ASN A 57 -2.20 2.31 -14.02
CA ASN A 57 -1.11 2.76 -14.88
C ASN A 57 -1.64 3.36 -16.19
N SER A 58 -2.96 3.39 -16.37
CA SER A 58 -3.65 3.86 -17.57
C SER A 58 -4.04 5.34 -17.47
N GLN A 59 -3.13 6.15 -16.92
CA GLN A 59 -3.34 7.57 -16.64
C GLN A 59 -2.21 8.42 -17.24
N LYS A 60 -2.57 9.55 -17.86
CA LYS A 60 -1.61 10.52 -18.42
C LYS A 60 -2.06 11.95 -18.12
N PRO A 61 -1.32 12.74 -17.31
CA PRO A 61 -0.10 12.34 -16.59
C PRO A 61 -0.37 11.22 -15.59
N GLY A 62 0.68 10.50 -15.19
CA GLY A 62 0.57 9.54 -14.08
C GLY A 62 0.19 10.27 -12.80
N ILE A 63 -0.64 9.64 -11.97
CA ILE A 63 -1.05 10.16 -10.66
C ILE A 63 -0.19 9.46 -9.61
N TYR A 64 0.28 10.22 -8.63
CA TYR A 64 1.06 9.71 -7.49
C TYR A 64 0.24 8.77 -6.59
N GLY A 65 0.93 7.82 -5.95
CA GLY A 65 0.34 6.97 -4.93
C GLY A 65 0.08 7.75 -3.63
N LYS A 66 -1.13 7.59 -3.08
CA LYS A 66 -1.51 8.17 -1.79
C LYS A 66 -2.37 7.22 -0.97
N VAL A 67 -2.23 7.32 0.35
CA VAL A 67 -3.10 6.65 1.33
C VAL A 67 -3.66 7.72 2.25
N GLN A 68 -4.99 7.81 2.34
CA GLN A 68 -5.68 8.80 3.15
C GLN A 68 -6.63 8.08 4.12
N ILE A 69 -6.61 8.50 5.38
CA ILE A 69 -7.44 7.98 6.46
C ILE A 69 -8.34 9.11 6.96
N HIS A 70 -9.62 8.79 7.12
CA HIS A 70 -10.64 9.73 7.59
C HIS A 70 -11.26 9.20 8.87
N GLY A 71 -11.16 9.98 9.95
CA GLY A 71 -11.67 9.62 11.26
C GLY A 71 -13.16 9.91 11.41
N GLU A 72 -13.80 9.26 12.38
CA GLU A 72 -15.19 9.53 12.77
C GLU A 72 -15.41 10.96 13.27
N ASN A 73 -14.33 11.62 13.73
CA ASN A 73 -14.32 13.02 14.13
C ASN A 73 -14.28 14.00 12.93
N GLY A 74 -14.28 13.49 11.70
CA GLY A 74 -14.21 14.28 10.46
C GLY A 74 -12.80 14.74 10.08
N ALA A 75 -11.79 14.47 10.90
CA ALA A 75 -10.41 14.78 10.57
C ALA A 75 -9.85 13.77 9.56
N SER A 76 -8.88 14.22 8.78
CA SER A 76 -8.24 13.50 7.70
C SER A 76 -6.73 13.64 7.78
N VAL A 77 -6.04 12.52 7.60
CA VAL A 77 -4.58 12.45 7.48
C VAL A 77 -4.24 11.65 6.22
N GLY A 78 -3.14 11.98 5.57
CA GLY A 78 -2.74 11.25 4.38
C GLY A 78 -1.27 11.41 4.06
N VAL A 79 -0.75 10.40 3.38
CA VAL A 79 0.62 10.34 2.92
C VAL A 79 0.63 10.10 1.42
N GLN A 80 1.45 10.89 0.73
CA GLN A 80 1.87 10.64 -0.64
C GLN A 80 3.27 10.01 -0.58
N THR A 81 3.35 8.73 -0.94
CA THR A 81 4.59 7.92 -0.79
C THR A 81 5.59 8.14 -1.91
N ASP A 82 5.11 8.64 -3.04
CA ASP A 82 5.84 8.77 -4.28
C ASP A 82 5.41 10.07 -4.96
N GLY A 83 6.37 10.92 -5.31
CA GLY A 83 6.15 12.10 -6.13
C GLY A 83 6.96 12.01 -7.43
N GLY A 84 6.43 12.64 -8.48
CA GLY A 84 7.03 12.62 -9.82
C GLY A 84 6.61 11.41 -10.69
N ALA A 85 7.47 11.04 -11.64
CA ALA A 85 7.19 9.91 -12.54
C ALA A 85 7.27 8.57 -11.79
N MET A 86 6.43 7.60 -12.17
CA MET A 86 6.45 6.23 -11.60
C MET A 86 7.89 5.72 -11.42
N PHE A 87 8.19 5.26 -10.21
CA PHE A 87 9.44 4.56 -9.93
C PHE A 87 9.48 3.28 -10.76
N ILE A 88 10.43 3.20 -11.69
CA ILE A 88 10.72 1.99 -12.43
C ILE A 88 12.06 1.49 -11.90
N ALA A 89 12.04 0.39 -11.15
CA ALA A 89 13.23 -0.20 -10.56
C ALA A 89 14.32 -0.38 -11.63
N GLY A 90 15.49 0.24 -11.42
CA GLY A 90 16.62 0.22 -12.34
C GLY A 90 16.56 1.18 -13.54
N MET A 91 15.47 1.94 -13.74
CA MET A 91 15.37 2.92 -14.85
C MET A 91 15.20 4.37 -14.41
N LYS A 92 14.47 4.64 -13.32
CA LYS A 92 14.27 6.00 -12.79
C LYS A 92 14.29 5.99 -11.27
N GLY A 93 15.11 6.86 -10.68
CA GLY A 93 15.12 7.08 -9.23
C GLY A 93 13.89 7.83 -8.75
N ILE A 94 13.67 7.82 -7.42
CA ILE A 94 12.65 8.64 -6.76
C ILE A 94 13.07 10.10 -6.91
N VAL A 95 12.21 10.94 -7.49
CA VAL A 95 12.55 12.31 -7.88
C VAL A 95 12.07 13.34 -6.85
N GLU A 96 11.00 13.02 -6.12
CA GLU A 96 10.37 13.93 -5.15
C GLU A 96 10.23 13.23 -3.79
N PRO A 97 10.39 13.98 -2.69
CA PRO A 97 10.26 13.43 -1.35
C PRO A 97 8.81 12.99 -1.07
N PRO A 98 8.61 11.94 -0.26
CA PRO A 98 7.28 11.66 0.29
C PRO A 98 6.83 12.84 1.16
N LEU A 99 5.52 13.03 1.28
CA LEU A 99 4.94 14.10 2.08
C LEU A 99 3.61 13.70 2.69
N ASN A 100 3.22 14.39 3.74
CA ASN A 100 1.85 14.36 4.24
C ASN A 100 1.00 15.29 3.36
N ASP A 101 0.08 14.73 2.57
CA ASP A 101 -0.69 15.47 1.56
C ASP A 101 -1.93 16.15 2.14
N ILE A 102 -2.46 15.60 3.23
CA ILE A 102 -3.54 16.17 4.01
C ILE A 102 -3.27 15.93 5.50
N TRP A 103 -3.45 16.97 6.31
CA TRP A 103 -3.46 16.88 7.77
C TRP A 103 -4.46 17.89 8.32
N THR A 104 -5.51 17.39 8.96
CA THR A 104 -6.63 18.22 9.45
C THR A 104 -7.00 17.88 10.89
N ILE A 105 -6.03 17.34 11.64
CA ILE A 105 -6.19 17.11 13.07
C ILE A 105 -6.33 18.48 13.77
N PRO A 106 -7.41 18.72 14.54
CA PRO A 106 -7.64 20.00 15.19
C PRO A 106 -6.48 20.41 16.11
N GLY A 107 -5.88 21.57 15.85
CA GLY A 107 -4.74 22.11 16.61
C GLY A 107 -3.37 21.73 16.06
N GLU A 108 -3.31 20.91 15.02
CA GLU A 108 -2.07 20.42 14.40
C GLU A 108 -1.97 20.78 12.91
N GLU A 109 -2.95 21.48 12.35
CA GLU A 109 -3.09 21.70 10.90
C GLU A 109 -1.87 22.41 10.29
N GLU A 110 -1.23 23.30 11.05
CA GLU A 110 -0.04 24.02 10.58
C GLU A 110 1.26 23.19 10.70
N LEU A 111 1.27 22.12 11.51
CA LEU A 111 2.46 21.29 11.73
C LEU A 111 2.88 20.54 10.45
N VAL A 112 1.93 20.23 9.57
CA VAL A 112 2.19 19.53 8.30
C VAL A 112 3.19 20.27 7.43
N ARG A 113 3.22 21.61 7.48
CA ARG A 113 4.18 22.42 6.71
C ARG A 113 5.58 22.26 7.25
N GLU A 114 5.72 22.21 8.58
CA GLU A 114 7.01 22.04 9.23
C GLU A 114 7.57 20.64 8.99
N TRP A 115 6.75 19.60 9.19
CA TRP A 115 7.14 18.20 8.94
C TRP A 115 7.51 17.97 7.48
N ASN A 116 6.69 18.42 6.52
CA ASN A 116 7.03 18.26 5.10
C ASN A 116 8.33 19.01 4.73
N ALA A 117 8.58 20.17 5.34
CA ALA A 117 9.83 20.90 5.12
C ALA A 117 11.04 20.19 5.76
N GLU A 118 10.85 19.53 6.90
CA GLU A 118 11.87 18.71 7.55
C GLU A 118 12.20 17.47 6.72
N ASP A 119 11.19 16.73 6.28
CA ASP A 119 11.33 15.54 5.43
C ASP A 119 12.01 15.89 4.11
N ALA A 120 11.63 16.99 3.46
CA ALA A 120 12.29 17.45 2.24
C ALA A 120 13.78 17.80 2.48
N ARG A 121 14.10 18.46 3.61
CA ARG A 121 15.50 18.76 3.97
C ARG A 121 16.29 17.49 4.22
N HIS A 122 15.71 16.52 4.92
CA HIS A 122 16.35 15.23 5.18
C HIS A 122 16.59 14.46 3.89
N PHE A 123 15.55 14.31 3.07
CA PHE A 123 15.58 13.62 1.77
C PHE A 123 16.66 14.18 0.84
N SER A 124 16.86 15.49 0.82
CA SER A 124 17.90 16.14 -0.02
C SER A 124 19.35 15.82 0.38
N ARG A 125 19.56 15.22 1.57
CA ARG A 125 20.89 14.96 2.14
C ARG A 125 21.28 13.49 2.14
N ILE A 126 20.39 12.60 1.70
CA ILE A 126 20.57 11.15 1.71
C ILE A 126 20.42 10.58 0.30
N ASP A 127 20.96 9.38 0.08
CA ASP A 127 20.41 8.50 -0.95
C ASP A 127 19.19 7.81 -0.34
N PRO A 128 17.96 8.11 -0.80
CA PRO A 128 16.75 7.59 -0.16
C PRO A 128 16.64 6.07 -0.27
N THR A 129 17.13 5.48 -1.36
CA THR A 129 17.04 4.03 -1.55
C THR A 129 17.96 3.34 -0.56
N VAL A 130 19.22 3.79 -0.47
CA VAL A 130 20.19 3.22 0.48
C VAL A 130 19.73 3.44 1.91
N TYR A 131 19.41 4.68 2.28
CA TYR A 131 19.09 5.05 3.66
C TYR A 131 17.87 4.30 4.22
N TYR A 132 16.75 4.25 3.48
CA TYR A 132 15.56 3.57 3.99
C TYR A 132 15.68 2.04 3.98
N MET A 133 16.49 1.47 3.08
CA MET A 133 16.83 0.04 3.14
C MET A 133 17.74 -0.27 4.34
N GLU A 134 18.74 0.57 4.62
CA GLU A 134 19.60 0.45 5.80
C GLU A 134 18.76 0.45 7.09
N ARG A 135 17.80 1.36 7.25
CA ARG A 135 16.91 1.41 8.42
C ARG A 135 16.07 0.14 8.61
N GLN A 136 15.56 -0.44 7.51
CA GLN A 136 14.80 -1.69 7.58
C GLN A 136 15.68 -2.88 7.98
N ILE A 137 16.92 -2.93 7.45
CA ILE A 137 17.89 -3.97 7.81
C ILE A 137 18.32 -3.81 9.27
N GLU A 138 18.57 -2.57 9.71
CA GLU A 138 18.94 -2.26 11.09
C GLU A 138 17.86 -2.71 12.07
N ASP A 139 16.58 -2.38 11.82
CA ASP A 139 15.48 -2.86 12.67
C ASP A 139 15.41 -4.39 12.73
N PHE A 140 15.59 -5.07 11.60
CA PHE A 140 15.60 -6.53 11.57
C PHE A 140 16.76 -7.11 12.41
N LEU A 141 17.95 -6.53 12.31
CA LEU A 141 19.11 -6.97 13.10
C LEU A 141 18.90 -6.72 14.60
N LEU A 142 18.37 -5.55 14.97
CA LEU A 142 18.04 -5.22 16.36
C LEU A 142 16.94 -6.14 16.92
N ALA A 143 15.93 -6.47 16.12
CA ALA A 143 14.86 -7.39 16.53
C ALA A 143 15.41 -8.78 16.90
N LEU A 144 16.42 -9.27 16.16
CA LEU A 144 17.12 -10.51 16.46
C LEU A 144 17.93 -10.43 17.77
N GLU A 145 18.63 -9.32 17.99
CA GLU A 145 19.45 -9.11 19.19
C GLU A 145 18.59 -8.95 20.46
N GLU A 146 17.49 -8.21 20.36
CA GLU A 146 16.58 -7.90 21.46
C GLU A 146 15.51 -8.98 21.70
N ASN A 147 15.44 -10.00 20.83
CA ASN A 147 14.41 -11.04 20.85
C ASN A 147 12.97 -10.45 20.88
N ARG A 148 12.72 -9.53 19.96
CA ARG A 148 11.39 -8.95 19.69
C ARG A 148 10.99 -9.20 18.23
N ASP A 149 9.74 -8.93 17.90
CA ASP A 149 9.32 -8.90 16.50
C ASP A 149 9.92 -7.67 15.78
N PRO A 150 10.29 -7.80 14.49
CA PRO A 150 10.63 -6.64 13.66
C PRO A 150 9.39 -5.76 13.45
N LEU A 151 9.60 -4.50 13.08
CA LEU A 151 8.52 -3.54 12.80
C LEU A 151 7.56 -4.01 11.70
N VAL A 152 8.08 -4.79 10.74
CA VAL A 152 7.31 -5.41 9.66
C VAL A 152 7.64 -6.89 9.61
N THR A 153 6.65 -7.73 9.87
CA THR A 153 6.80 -9.18 9.89
C THR A 153 6.52 -9.80 8.53
N GLY A 154 6.89 -11.08 8.34
CA GLY A 154 6.49 -11.83 7.15
C GLY A 154 4.97 -12.02 7.04
N GLU A 155 4.25 -11.97 8.17
CA GLU A 155 2.79 -12.04 8.21
C GLU A 155 2.16 -10.76 7.65
N ASP A 156 2.75 -9.59 7.91
CA ASP A 156 2.30 -8.31 7.35
C ASP A 156 2.41 -8.32 5.82
N GLY A 157 3.57 -8.75 5.29
CA GLY A 157 3.74 -8.96 3.86
C GLY A 157 2.73 -9.97 3.27
N ARG A 158 2.42 -11.04 4.00
CA ARG A 158 1.41 -12.04 3.60
C ARG A 158 0.01 -11.45 3.51
N ARG A 159 -0.38 -10.57 4.44
CA ARG A 159 -1.68 -9.88 4.42
C ARG A 159 -1.85 -9.01 3.19
N THR A 160 -0.80 -8.30 2.77
CA THR A 160 -0.79 -7.56 1.51
C THR A 160 -0.99 -8.48 0.31
N VAL A 161 -0.30 -9.63 0.28
CA VAL A 161 -0.51 -10.69 -0.74
C VAL A 161 -1.94 -11.22 -0.76
N GLU A 162 -2.52 -11.39 0.43
CA GLU A 162 -3.88 -11.85 0.59
C GLU A 162 -4.91 -10.88 0.02
N LEU A 163 -4.76 -9.58 0.33
CA LEU A 163 -5.65 -8.53 -0.17
C LEU A 163 -5.75 -8.56 -1.70
N PHE A 164 -4.61 -8.54 -2.38
CA PHE A 164 -4.67 -8.49 -3.83
C PHE A 164 -5.10 -9.80 -4.49
N THR A 165 -4.78 -10.94 -3.88
CA THR A 165 -5.29 -12.22 -4.35
C THR A 165 -6.82 -12.22 -4.29
N ALA A 166 -7.39 -11.64 -3.22
CA ALA A 166 -8.84 -11.52 -3.08
C ALA A 166 -9.45 -10.60 -4.15
N ILE A 167 -8.77 -9.54 -4.58
CA ILE A 167 -9.22 -8.67 -5.68
C ILE A 167 -9.28 -9.46 -7.01
N TYR A 168 -8.27 -10.29 -7.32
CA TYR A 168 -8.33 -11.15 -8.50
C TYR A 168 -9.48 -12.15 -8.44
N ARG A 169 -9.65 -12.82 -7.29
CA ARG A 169 -10.76 -13.77 -7.07
C ARG A 169 -12.11 -13.09 -7.20
N SER A 170 -12.25 -11.91 -6.60
CA SER A 170 -13.48 -11.11 -6.68
C SER A 170 -13.83 -10.74 -8.12
N ASN A 171 -12.84 -10.32 -8.92
CA ASN A 171 -13.06 -10.00 -10.32
C ASN A 171 -13.41 -11.25 -11.16
N ARG A 172 -12.75 -12.40 -10.90
CA ARG A 172 -13.00 -13.68 -11.56
C ARG A 172 -14.42 -14.18 -11.29
N ASP A 173 -14.81 -14.16 -10.02
CA ASP A 173 -16.07 -14.77 -9.55
C ASP A 173 -17.24 -13.78 -9.58
N ASN A 174 -16.94 -12.50 -9.76
CA ASN A 174 -17.89 -11.38 -9.68
C ASN A 174 -18.69 -11.37 -8.37
N LEU A 175 -17.99 -11.65 -7.26
CA LEU A 175 -18.56 -11.76 -5.92
C LEU A 175 -17.62 -11.13 -4.88
N PRO A 176 -18.15 -10.62 -3.75
CA PRO A 176 -17.32 -10.24 -2.62
C PRO A 176 -16.57 -11.45 -2.05
N ILE A 177 -15.33 -11.24 -1.62
CA ILE A 177 -14.45 -12.26 -1.07
C ILE A 177 -14.23 -11.96 0.42
N LYS A 178 -14.56 -12.95 1.27
CA LYS A 178 -14.39 -12.89 2.73
C LYS A 178 -12.97 -13.28 3.16
N PHE A 179 -12.51 -12.68 4.26
CA PHE A 179 -11.21 -12.97 4.88
C PHE A 179 -11.36 -13.79 6.18
N PRO A 180 -10.36 -14.63 6.53
CA PRO A 180 -9.15 -14.90 5.76
C PRO A 180 -9.45 -15.71 4.49
N LEU A 181 -8.59 -15.58 3.47
CA LEU A 181 -8.73 -16.32 2.24
C LEU A 181 -8.51 -17.82 2.47
N GLY A 182 -9.51 -18.61 2.08
CA GLY A 182 -9.36 -20.05 1.98
C GLY A 182 -8.35 -20.45 0.90
N HIS A 183 -7.77 -21.63 1.07
CA HIS A 183 -7.00 -22.29 0.01
C HIS A 183 -7.94 -22.69 -1.14
N GLU A 184 -7.58 -22.34 -2.38
CA GLU A 184 -8.32 -22.80 -3.57
C GLU A 184 -7.71 -24.09 -4.13
N LYS A 185 -8.58 -25.04 -4.53
CA LYS A 185 -8.15 -26.30 -5.13
C LYS A 185 -7.70 -26.04 -6.58
N GLY A 186 -6.40 -26.07 -6.84
CA GLY A 186 -5.84 -25.92 -8.20
C GLY A 186 -4.32 -25.77 -8.19
N ASN A 187 -3.73 -25.61 -9.39
CA ASN A 187 -2.30 -25.29 -9.59
C ASN A 187 -1.96 -23.82 -9.29
N GLU A 188 -2.87 -23.09 -8.63
CA GLU A 188 -2.64 -21.70 -8.24
C GLU A 188 -1.69 -21.69 -7.04
N MET A 189 -0.44 -21.30 -7.31
CA MET A 189 0.64 -21.17 -6.33
C MET A 189 0.37 -19.98 -5.40
N ASP A 190 -0.69 -20.05 -4.60
CA ASP A 190 -1.16 -18.96 -3.75
C ASP A 190 -0.50 -18.93 -2.35
N GLY A 191 0.40 -19.88 -2.08
CA GLY A 191 1.21 -19.96 -0.86
C GLY A 191 0.45 -20.32 0.43
N ARG A 192 -0.86 -20.61 0.35
CA ARG A 192 -1.68 -20.89 1.55
C ARG A 192 -1.53 -22.35 1.99
N ARG A 193 -1.44 -22.56 3.31
CA ARG A 193 -1.36 -23.92 3.89
C ARG A 193 -2.65 -24.66 3.56
N LYS A 194 -2.52 -25.88 3.02
CA LYS A 194 -3.65 -26.80 2.91
C LYS A 194 -4.19 -27.08 4.31
N PRO A 195 -5.53 -27.12 4.49
CA PRO A 195 -6.14 -27.50 5.76
C PRO A 195 -5.71 -28.91 6.20
#